data_AF-A0A8B5WRI7-F1
#
_entry.id   AF-A0A8B5WRI7-F1
#
_cell.length_a   1.000
_cell.length_b   1.000
_cell.length_c   1.000
_cell.angle_alpha   90.00
_cell.angle_beta   90.00
_cell.angle_gamma   90.00
#
_symmetry.space_group_name_H-M   'P 1'
#
loop_
_entity.id
_entity.type
_entity.pdbx_description
1 polymer ?
#
loop_
_entity_poly.entity_id
_entity_poly.type
_entity_poly.pdbx_seq_one_letter_code
_entity_poly.pdbx_strand_id
1 'polypeptide(L)' 'MKTITIHVAEDTYAAFQERARKGGASASELIREAMSEYAARHFPTGTSIFDHAPAKAGKAIRPLERDDDLLEEMLG' A
#
# COMPACT_ATOMS: atom_id res chain seq x y z
N MET A 1 -12.96 -2.65 14.59
CA MET A 1 -13.10 -1.18 14.60
C MET A 1 -12.62 -0.66 15.95
N LYS A 2 -11.73 0.33 16.00
CA LYS A 2 -11.37 1.04 17.24
C LYS A 2 -11.82 2.50 17.12
N THR A 3 -12.43 3.03 18.18
CA THR A 3 -12.80 4.45 18.23
C THR A 3 -11.56 5.26 18.58
N ILE A 4 -11.29 6.29 17.79
CA ILE A 4 -10.20 7.24 18.04
C ILE A 4 -10.79 8.65 18.12
N THR A 5 -10.19 9.49 18.94
CA THR A 5 -10.46 10.93 18.96
C THR A 5 -9.26 11.62 18.31
N ILE A 6 -9.50 12.47 17.32
CA ILE A 6 -8.47 13.22 16.62
C ILE A 6 -8.82 14.70 16.62
N HIS A 7 -7.79 15.54 16.68
CA HIS A 7 -7.94 16.97 16.45
C HIS A 7 -7.77 17.26 14.97
N VAL A 8 -8.69 18.01 14.40
CA VAL A 8 -8.66 18.47 13.01
C VAL A 8 -8.93 19.97 12.99
N ALA A 9 -8.41 20.66 11.98
CA ALA A 9 -8.74 22.06 11.76
C ALA A 9 -10.25 22.22 11.53
N GLU A 10 -10.82 23.29 12.06
CA GLU A 10 -12.25 23.56 12.01
C GLU A 10 -12.77 23.63 10.56
N ASP A 11 -12.04 24.34 9.69
CA ASP A 11 -12.37 24.48 8.27
C ASP A 11 -12.40 23.13 7.54
N THR A 12 -11.47 22.23 7.88
CA THR A 12 -11.44 20.88 7.31
C THR A 12 -12.68 20.11 7.74
N TYR A 13 -13.01 20.13 9.04
CA TYR A 13 -14.18 19.44 9.55
C TYR A 13 -15.49 19.97 8.95
N ALA A 14 -15.60 21.29 8.76
CA ALA A 14 -16.73 21.93 8.12
C ALA A 14 -16.93 21.46 6.65
N ALA A 15 -15.84 21.37 5.88
CA ALA A 15 -15.89 20.87 4.51
C ALA A 15 -16.37 19.40 4.44
N PHE A 16 -15.91 18.55 5.37
CA PHE A 16 -16.36 17.17 5.48
C PHE A 16 -17.85 17.08 5.87
N GLN A 17 -18.32 17.93 6.79
CA GLN A 17 -19.74 17.99 7.14
C GLN A 17 -20.62 18.43 5.96
N GLU A 18 -20.20 19.42 5.18
CA GLU A 18 -20.96 19.88 4.02
C GLU A 18 -21.05 18.79 2.94
N ARG A 19 -19.93 18.11 2.67
CA ARG A 19 -19.86 16.98 1.74
C ARG A 19 -20.76 15.83 2.19
N ALA A 20 -20.74 15.50 3.48
CA ALA A 20 -21.58 14.48 4.10
C ALA A 20 -23.08 14.79 3.92
N ARG A 21 -23.50 16.03 4.19
CA ARG A 21 -24.90 16.48 4.01
C ARG A 21 -25.40 16.32 2.58
N LYS A 22 -24.55 16.57 1.58
CA LYS A 22 -24.91 16.45 0.15
C LYS A 22 -25.03 14.99 -0.31
N GLY A 23 -24.30 14.07 0.33
CA GLY A 23 -24.20 12.67 -0.10
C GLY A 23 -24.96 11.65 0.74
N GLY A 24 -25.59 12.06 1.85
CA GLY A 24 -26.27 11.15 2.77
C GLY A 24 -25.32 10.28 3.62
N ALA A 25 -24.03 10.60 3.63
CA ALA A 25 -23.02 9.96 4.49
C ALA A 25 -22.80 10.78 5.76
N SER A 26 -22.17 10.19 6.78
CA SER A 26 -21.68 10.91 7.96
C SER A 26 -20.26 11.43 7.74
N ALA A 27 -19.91 12.55 8.38
CA ALA A 27 -18.54 13.08 8.34
C ALA A 27 -17.51 12.03 8.83
N SER A 28 -17.89 11.21 9.83
CA SER A 28 -17.06 10.13 10.35
C SER A 28 -16.79 9.02 9.33
N GLU A 29 -17.71 8.74 8.41
CA GLU A 29 -17.49 7.77 7.32
C GLU A 29 -16.49 8.31 6.31
N LEU A 30 -16.65 9.57 5.89
CA LEU A 30 -15.72 10.21 4.96
C LEU A 30 -14.30 10.31 5.54
N ILE A 31 -14.18 10.59 6.85
CA ILE A 31 -12.88 10.61 7.53
C ILE A 31 -12.26 9.20 7.56
N ARG A 32 -13.06 8.16 7.81
CA ARG A 32 -12.57 6.76 7.76
C ARG A 32 -12.10 6.35 6.36
N GLU A 33 -12.84 6.75 5.34
CA GLU A 33 -12.48 6.51 3.94
C GLU A 33 -11.15 7.20 3.61
N ALA A 34 -11.02 8.49 3.93
CA ALA A 34 -9.78 9.25 3.73
C ALA A 34 -8.58 8.63 4.45
N MET A 35 -8.76 8.18 5.70
CA MET A 35 -7.70 7.46 6.44
C MET A 35 -7.30 6.15 5.75
N SER A 36 -8.28 5.42 5.20
CA SER A 36 -8.03 4.15 4.50
C SER A 36 -7.30 4.38 3.19
N GLU A 37 -7.70 5.40 2.42
CA GLU A 37 -7.02 5.79 1.19
C GLU A 37 -5.58 6.24 1.46
N TYR A 38 -5.38 7.08 2.49
CA TYR A 38 -4.05 7.53 2.88
C TYR A 38 -3.16 6.33 3.24
N ALA A 39 -3.69 5.40 4.04
CA ALA A 39 -2.97 4.19 4.41
C ALA A 39 -2.59 3.35 3.19
N ALA A 40 -3.53 3.10 2.27
CA ALA A 40 -3.26 2.32 1.07
C ALA A 40 -2.22 2.97 0.14
N ARG A 41 -2.17 4.30 0.08
CA ARG A 41 -1.21 5.04 -0.76
C ARG A 41 0.18 5.15 -0.15
N HIS A 42 0.26 5.33 1.17
CA HIS A 42 1.51 5.72 1.84
C HIS A 42 2.12 4.62 2.69
N PHE A 43 1.34 3.65 3.12
CA PHE A 43 1.87 2.47 3.80
C PHE A 43 2.03 1.39 2.74
N PRO A 44 3.27 1.07 2.33
CA PRO A 44 3.47 -0.05 1.42
C PRO A 44 2.82 -1.27 2.08
N THR A 45 1.80 -1.83 1.43
CA THR A 45 1.39 -3.19 1.71
C THR A 45 2.60 -4.02 1.36
N GLY A 46 3.37 -4.41 2.39
CA GLY A 46 4.53 -5.26 2.23
C GLY A 46 4.08 -6.63 1.76
N THR A 47 3.66 -6.74 0.50
CA THR A 47 3.70 -7.99 -0.21
C THR A 47 5.18 -8.25 -0.43
N SER A 48 5.66 -9.19 0.37
CA SER A 48 6.95 -9.81 0.16
C SER A 48 7.01 -10.31 -1.28
N ILE A 49 8.19 -10.32 -1.87
CA ILE A 49 8.41 -11.04 -3.14
C ILE A 49 8.04 -12.54 -3.02
N PHE A 50 7.96 -13.06 -1.79
CA PHE A 50 7.51 -14.41 -1.46
C PHE A 50 5.97 -14.55 -1.36
N ASP A 51 5.22 -13.44 -1.29
CA ASP A 51 3.75 -13.45 -1.18
C ASP A 51 3.06 -13.50 -2.55
N HIS A 52 3.84 -13.53 -3.63
CA HIS A 52 3.35 -13.65 -5.00
C HIS A 52 3.63 -15.03 -5.58
N ALA A 53 2.71 -15.52 -6.41
CA ALA A 53 2.99 -16.72 -7.21
C ALA A 53 4.25 -16.48 -8.06
N PRO A 54 5.17 -17.46 -8.16
CA PRO A 54 6.42 -17.27 -8.87
C PRO A 54 6.16 -16.83 -10.31
N ALA A 55 6.73 -15.68 -10.67
CA ALA A 55 6.66 -15.20 -12.04
C ALA A 55 7.40 -16.19 -12.95
N LYS A 56 6.76 -16.58 -14.06
CA LYS A 56 7.40 -17.43 -15.07
C LYS A 56 8.47 -16.60 -15.80
N ALA A 57 9.72 -16.71 -15.36
CA ALA A 57 10.88 -16.02 -15.95
C ALA A 57 11.29 -16.58 -17.35
N GLY A 58 10.51 -17.50 -17.92
CA GLY A 58 10.83 -18.16 -19.18
C GLY A 58 11.41 -19.56 -18.98
N LYS A 59 12.13 -20.05 -19.99
CA LYS A 59 12.78 -21.37 -19.98
C LYS A 59 14.29 -21.17 -20.04
N ALA A 60 15.04 -21.97 -19.27
CA ALA A 60 16.49 -22.01 -19.39
C ALA A 60 16.89 -22.37 -20.82
N ILE A 61 17.65 -21.49 -21.48
CA ILE A 61 18.11 -21.67 -22.86
C ILE A 61 19.38 -22.52 -22.90
N ARG A 62 20.23 -22.39 -21.87
CA ARG A 62 21.43 -23.21 -21.62
C ARG A 62 21.62 -23.42 -20.12
N PRO A 63 22.31 -24.48 -19.68
CA PRO A 63 22.75 -24.62 -18.29
C PRO A 63 23.61 -23.43 -17.85
N LEU A 64 23.54 -23.06 -16.56
CA LEU A 64 24.47 -22.09 -15.98
C LEU A 64 25.83 -22.77 -15.78
N GLU A 65 26.89 -22.14 -16.27
CA GLU A 65 28.26 -22.54 -16.00
C GLU A 65 28.84 -21.74 -14.83
N ARG A 66 29.98 -22.18 -14.29
CA ARG A 66 30.61 -21.51 -13.15
C ARG A 66 30.98 -20.07 -13.46
N ASP A 67 31.42 -19.81 -14.68
CA ASP A 67 31.79 -18.46 -15.14
C ASP A 67 30.55 -17.56 -15.36
N ASP A 68 29.33 -18.13 -15.37
CA ASP A 68 28.07 -17.37 -15.41
C ASP A 68 27.58 -17.02 -13.97
N ASP A 69 28.21 -17.54 -12.91
CA ASP A 69 27.82 -17.31 -11.52
C ASP A 69 28.44 -16.05 -10.92
N LEU A 70 27.73 -14.94 -11.09
CA LEU A 70 28.11 -13.64 -10.52
C LEU A 70 28.04 -13.60 -8.99
N LEU A 71 27.33 -14.53 -8.33
CA LEU A 71 27.25 -14.54 -6.86
C LEU A 71 28.55 -15.03 -6.23
N GLU A 72 29.23 -15.99 -6.87
CA GLU A 72 30.56 -16.44 -6.44
C GLU A 72 31.59 -15.30 -6.57
N GLU A 73 31.50 -14.50 -7.65
CA GLU A 73 32.36 -13.33 -7.87
C GLU A 73 32.11 -12.21 -6.84
N MET A 74 30.86 -11.96 -6.46
CA MET A 74 30.50 -10.88 -5.54
C MET A 74 30.75 -11.20 -4.06
N LEU A 75 30.87 -12.48 -3.70
CA LEU A 75 31.09 -12.96 -2.32
C LEU A 75 32.53 -13.44 -2.06
N GLY A 76 33.38 -13.43 -3.09
CA GLY A 76 34.79 -13.86 -3.05
C GLY A 76 35.78 -12.77 -2.66
#